data_AF-A0A8T3STT1-F1
#
_entry.id   AF-A0A8T3STT1-F1
#
_cell.length_a   1.000
_cell.length_b   1.000
_cell.length_c   1.000
_cell.angle_alpha   90.00
_cell.angle_beta   90.00
_cell.angle_gamma   90.00
#
_symmetry.space_group_name_H-M   'P 1'
#
loop_
_entity.id
_entity.type
_entity.pdbx_description
1 polymer ?
#
loop_
_entity_poly.entity_id
_entity_poly.type
_entity_poly.pdbx_seq_one_letter_code
_entity_poly.pdbx_strand_id
1 'polypeptide(L)' 'MTLGALSMAWVAAEAARPLGWVIVGVWLDQEKRGKWQAVANGPSGSAEVEIGHGGDPSQALRRLAEALQKRRGAPASG' A
#
# COMPACT_ATOMS: atom_id res chain seq x y z
N MET A 1 10.95 13.78 1.76
CA MET A 1 10.31 12.63 2.44
C MET A 1 10.31 12.92 3.93
N THR A 2 9.21 12.71 4.65
CA THR A 2 9.11 13.02 6.10
C THR A 2 9.27 11.75 6.94
N LEU A 3 9.61 11.90 8.24
CA LEU A 3 9.70 10.76 9.17
C LEU A 3 8.38 9.98 9.26
N GLY A 4 7.23 10.68 9.25
CA GLY A 4 5.92 10.04 9.23
C GLY A 4 5.69 9.12 8.02
N ALA A 5 6.17 9.52 6.84
CA ALA A 5 6.06 8.70 5.64
C ALA A 5 6.95 7.45 5.71
N LEU A 6 8.16 7.56 6.27
CA LEU A 6 9.06 6.43 6.49
C LEU A 6 8.47 5.42 7.49
N SER A 7 7.95 5.91 8.62
CA SER A 7 7.27 5.04 9.59
C SER A 7 6.07 4.32 8.98
N MET A 8 5.28 4.99 8.13
CA MET A 8 4.15 4.35 7.46
C MET A 8 4.58 3.37 6.36
N ALA A 9 5.70 3.62 5.67
CA ALA A 9 6.26 2.67 4.71
C ALA A 9 6.65 1.35 5.39
N TRP A 10 7.23 1.42 6.59
CA TRP A 10 7.50 0.25 7.41
C TRP A 10 6.22 -0.51 7.79
N VAL A 11 5.19 0.19 8.28
CA VAL A 11 3.90 -0.44 8.65
C VAL A 11 3.24 -1.14 7.45
N ALA A 12 3.26 -0.49 6.28
CA ALA A 12 2.74 -1.09 5.07
C ALA A 12 3.55 -2.34 4.65
N ALA A 13 4.88 -2.30 4.77
CA ALA A 13 5.74 -3.43 4.42
C ALA A 13 5.48 -4.64 5.33
N GLU A 14 5.32 -4.41 6.64
CA GLU A 14 4.92 -5.44 7.60
C GLU A 14 3.55 -6.05 7.30
N ALA A 15 2.59 -5.24 6.81
CA ALA A 15 1.29 -5.73 6.38
C ALA A 15 1.37 -6.55 5.08
N ALA A 16 2.27 -6.19 4.16
CA ALA A 16 2.45 -6.83 2.87
C ALA A 16 3.16 -8.20 2.98
N ARG A 17 4.21 -8.28 3.81
CA ARG A 17 5.09 -9.45 3.95
C ARG A 17 4.36 -10.80 4.15
N PRO A 18 3.41 -10.95 5.10
CA PRO A 18 2.75 -12.24 5.31
C PRO A 18 1.85 -12.67 4.15
N LEU A 19 1.46 -11.74 3.28
CA LEU A 19 0.66 -12.03 2.10
C LEU A 19 1.52 -12.34 0.87
N GLY A 20 2.84 -12.16 0.95
CA GLY A 20 3.73 -12.23 -0.21
C GLY A 20 3.66 -11.00 -1.12
N TRP A 21 3.05 -9.90 -0.66
CA TRP A 21 2.93 -8.66 -1.43
C TRP A 21 4.20 -7.81 -1.30
N VAL A 22 4.47 -6.98 -2.31
CA VAL A 22 5.66 -6.11 -2.35
C VAL A 22 5.25 -4.67 -2.62
N ILE A 23 5.66 -3.75 -1.75
CA ILE A 23 5.49 -2.31 -2.00
C ILE A 23 6.45 -1.89 -3.10
N VAL A 24 5.90 -1.32 -4.17
CA VAL A 24 6.69 -0.87 -5.33
C VAL A 24 6.98 0.61 -5.30
N GLY A 25 6.18 1.41 -4.57
CA GLY A 25 6.50 2.81 -4.37
C GLY A 25 5.37 3.65 -3.77
N VAL A 26 5.72 4.90 -3.47
CA VAL A 26 4.79 5.97 -3.09
C VAL A 26 5.16 7.25 -3.83
N TRP A 27 4.22 7.84 -4.54
CA TRP A 27 4.46 9.06 -5.33
C TRP A 27 3.22 9.94 -5.47
N LEU A 28 3.45 11.18 -5.89
CA LEU A 28 2.40 12.12 -6.23
C LEU A 28 1.91 11.82 -7.65
N ASP A 29 0.63 11.47 -7.79
CA ASP A 29 -0.03 11.35 -9.09
C ASP A 29 -0.42 12.74 -9.58
N GLN A 30 0.40 13.30 -10.48
CA GLN A 30 0.17 14.62 -11.05
C GLN A 30 -1.01 14.64 -12.03
N GLU A 31 -1.36 13.50 -12.63
CA GLU A 31 -2.46 13.38 -13.57
C GLU A 31 -3.80 13.30 -12.83
N LYS A 32 -3.84 12.66 -11.65
CA LYS A 32 -5.05 12.49 -10.83
C LYS A 32 -5.14 13.51 -9.68
N ARG A 33 -5.22 14.79 -10.05
CA ARG A 33 -5.52 15.92 -9.14
C ARG A 33 -4.52 16.08 -7.98
N GLY A 34 -3.26 15.67 -8.17
CA GLY A 34 -2.22 15.85 -7.14
C GLY A 34 -2.46 15.03 -5.88
N LYS A 35 -3.00 13.82 -6.00
CA LYS A 35 -3.13 12.89 -4.87
C LYS A 35 -1.89 12.03 -4.73
N TRP A 36 -1.53 11.71 -3.50
CA TRP A 36 -0.50 10.71 -3.23
C TRP A 36 -1.07 9.31 -3.42
N GLN A 37 -0.27 8.43 -4.00
CA GLN A 37 -0.59 7.02 -4.14
C GLN A 37 0.56 6.16 -3.65
N ALA A 38 0.24 5.13 -2.88
CA ALA A 38 1.14 4.08 -2.45
C ALA A 38 0.67 2.77 -3.10
N VAL A 39 1.59 2.04 -3.73
CA VAL A 39 1.25 0.87 -4.55
C VAL A 39 1.99 -0.36 -4.04
N ALA A 40 1.27 -1.47 -3.95
CA ALA A 40 1.84 -2.79 -3.76
C ALA A 40 1.38 -3.73 -4.88
N ASN A 41 2.32 -4.55 -5.36
CA ASN A 41 2.03 -5.66 -6.25
C ASN A 41 1.75 -6.91 -5.41
N GLY A 42 0.82 -7.72 -5.88
CA GLY A 42 0.54 -9.03 -5.31
C GLY A 42 1.72 -10.00 -5.45
N PRO A 43 1.56 -11.22 -4.92
CA PRO A 43 2.61 -12.24 -4.93
C PRO A 43 3.07 -12.58 -6.34
N SER A 44 4.31 -13.06 -6.46
CA SER A 44 4.89 -13.45 -7.75
C SER A 44 3.93 -14.33 -8.55
N GLY A 45 3.64 -13.91 -9.79
CA GLY A 45 2.71 -14.60 -10.69
C GLY A 45 1.25 -14.12 -10.60
N SER A 46 0.91 -13.23 -9.67
CA SER A 46 -0.39 -12.55 -9.66
C SER A 46 -0.34 -11.23 -10.43
N ALA A 47 -1.43 -10.88 -11.12
CA ALA A 47 -1.62 -9.57 -11.74
C ALA A 47 -2.28 -8.57 -10.78
N GLU A 48 -2.34 -8.91 -9.48
CA GLU A 48 -3.04 -8.10 -8.49
C GLU A 48 -2.22 -6.87 -8.11
N VAL A 49 -2.91 -5.74 -7.98
CA VAL A 49 -2.33 -4.47 -7.54
C VAL A 49 -3.26 -3.85 -6.50
N GLU A 50 -2.69 -3.33 -5.43
CA GLU A 50 -3.40 -2.62 -4.37
C GLU A 50 -2.85 -1.21 -4.27
N ILE A 51 -3.75 -0.23 -4.16
CA ILE A 51 -3.41 1.18 -4.22
C ILE A 51 -4.06 1.92 -3.05
N GLY A 52 -3.24 2.46 -2.16
CA GLY A 52 -3.67 3.41 -1.13
C GLY A 52 -3.56 4.84 -1.63
N HIS A 53 -4.64 5.63 -1.55
CA HIS A 53 -4.65 7.05 -1.95
C HIS A 53 -4.72 8.00 -0.75
N GLY A 54 -4.01 9.13 -0.77
CA GLY A 54 -4.01 10.09 0.34
C GLY A 54 -3.79 11.54 -0.10
N GLY A 55 -4.10 12.48 0.81
CA GLY A 55 -3.72 13.90 0.63
C GLY A 55 -2.22 14.14 0.87
N ASP A 56 -1.54 13.21 1.54
CA ASP A 56 -0.11 13.20 1.81
C ASP A 56 0.43 11.76 1.71
N PRO A 57 1.76 11.54 1.66
CA PRO A 57 2.35 10.21 1.52
C PRO A 57 1.99 9.27 2.69
N SER A 58 1.90 9.80 3.92
CA SER A 58 1.61 9.01 5.11
C SER A 58 0.19 8.46 5.07
N GLN A 59 -0.78 9.28 4.65
CA GLN A 59 -2.16 8.84 4.45
C GLN A 59 -2.27 7.78 3.36
N ALA A 60 -1.55 7.94 2.24
CA ALA A 60 -1.55 6.97 1.15
C ALA A 60 -1.02 5.60 1.63
N LEU A 61 0.14 5.61 2.30
CA LEU A 61 0.75 4.41 2.87
C LEU A 61 -0.10 3.76 3.98
N ARG A 62 -0.72 4.57 4.85
CA ARG A 62 -1.64 4.08 5.89
C ARG A 62 -2.82 3.33 5.27
N ARG A 63 -3.45 3.89 4.24
CA ARG A 63 -4.59 3.24 3.57
C ARG A 63 -4.18 1.97 2.83
N LEU A 64 -3.00 1.94 2.22
CA LEU A 64 -2.44 0.71 1.65
C LEU A 64 -2.26 -0.36 2.73
N ALA A 65 -1.68 -0.01 3.87
CA ALA A 65 -1.51 -0.94 5.00
C ALA A 65 -2.86 -1.48 5.51
N GLU A 66 -3.86 -0.60 5.68
CA GLU A 66 -5.22 -0.99 6.08
C GLU A 66 -5.87 -1.96 5.07
N ALA A 67 -5.68 -1.74 3.76
CA ALA A 67 -6.19 -2.63 2.72
C ALA A 67 -5.53 -4.02 2.76
N LEU A 68 -4.20 -4.07 2.91
CA LEU A 68 -3.44 -5.32 3.05
C LEU A 68 -3.83 -6.07 4.32
N GLN A 69 -3.99 -5.38 5.46
CA GLN A 69 -4.45 -5.99 6.70
C GLN A 69 -5.86 -6.59 6.57
N LYS A 70 -6.77 -5.90 5.87
CA LYS A 70 -8.11 -6.43 5.59
C LYS A 70 -8.05 -7.71 4.75
N ARG A 71 -7.17 -7.78 3.75
CA ARG A 71 -6.96 -9.01 2.95
C ARG A 71 -6.48 -10.18 3.81
N ARG A 72 -5.58 -9.93 4.76
CA ARG A 72 -5.15 -10.96 5.72
C ARG A 72 -6.30 -11.47 6.59
N GLY A 73 -7.25 -10.61 6.95
CA GLY A 73 -8.41 -10.97 7.77
C GLY A 73 -9.60 -11.54 6.99
N ALA A 74 -9.57 -11.51 5.65
CA ALA A 74 -10.63 -12.06 4.84
C ALA A 74 -10.48 -13.59 4.76
N PRO A 75 -11.55 -14.38 4.97
CA PRO A 75 -11.50 -15.81 4.71
C PRO A 75 -11.16 -16.03 3.24
N ALA A 76 -10.20 -16.91 2.95
CA ALA A 76 -9.92 -17.34 1.60
C ALA A 76 -11.23 -17.87 1.02
N SER A 77 -11.79 -17.14 0.04
CA SER A 77 -13.00 -17.59 -0.65
C SER A 77 -12.59 -18.83 -1.44
N GLY A 78 -12.92 -20.00 -0.89
CA GLY A 78 -12.69 -21.31 -1.50
C GLY A 78 -13.70 -21.63 -2.59
#